data_AF-A0A838EG35-F1
#
_entry.id   AF-A0A838EG35-F1
#
_cell.length_a   1.000
_cell.length_b   1.000
_cell.length_c   1.000
_cell.angle_alpha   90.00
_cell.angle_beta   90.00
_cell.angle_gamma   90.00
#
_symmetry.space_group_name_H-M   'P 1'
#
loop_
_entity.id
_entity.type
_entity.pdbx_description
1 polymer ?
#
loop_
_entity_poly.entity_id
_entity_poly.type
_entity_poly.pdbx_seq_one_letter_code
_entity_poly.pdbx_strand_id
1 'polypeptide(L)' 'VYPIMRVEATTDITNRAEQRALEKAGFTREGVLRKAQWRNGNWHDMVVYSKVRGE' A
#
# COMPACT_ATOMS: atom_id res chain seq x y z
N VAL A 1 2.98 -25.98 5.60
CA VAL A 1 3.18 -24.53 5.39
C VAL A 1 2.85 -24.25 3.94
N TYR A 2 1.92 -23.34 3.65
CA TYR A 2 1.57 -22.96 2.28
C TYR A 2 2.50 -21.84 1.79
N PRO A 3 2.85 -21.79 0.49
CA PRO A 3 3.68 -20.73 -0.05
C PRO A 3 2.93 -19.39 -0.04
N ILE A 4 3.62 -18.31 0.32
CA ILE A 4 3.09 -16.93 0.22
C ILE A 4 3.40 -16.40 -1.17
N MET A 5 2.37 -16.10 -1.96
CA MET A 5 2.53 -15.55 -3.31
C MET A 5 2.56 -14.02 -3.37
N ARG A 6 1.94 -13.36 -2.39
CA ARG A 6 1.75 -11.92 -2.42
C ARG A 6 1.77 -11.34 -1.02
N VAL A 7 2.42 -10.20 -0.86
CA VAL A 7 2.34 -9.37 0.34
C VAL A 7 1.77 -8.02 -0.08
N GLU A 8 0.79 -7.52 0.67
CA GLU A 8 0.15 -6.24 0.41
C GLU A 8 0.44 -5.25 1.53
N ALA A 9 0.48 -3.97 1.16
CA ALA A 9 0.54 -2.86 2.11
C ALA A 9 -0.37 -1.72 1.63
N THR A 10 -0.92 -0.98 2.59
CA THR A 10 -1.68 0.24 2.30
C THR A 10 -1.20 1.39 3.17
N THR A 11 -1.14 2.58 2.59
CA THR A 11 -0.76 3.80 3.31
C THR A 11 -1.57 4.99 2.83
N ASP A 12 -1.70 6.01 3.66
CA ASP A 12 -2.38 7.25 3.30
C ASP A 12 -1.68 7.90 2.08
N ILE A 13 -2.46 8.46 1.15
CA ILE A 13 -1.92 9.12 -0.05
C ILE A 13 -0.97 10.28 0.29
N THR A 14 -1.13 10.89 1.46
CA THR A 14 -0.26 11.95 1.96
C THR A 14 1.03 11.45 2.62
N ASN A 15 1.10 10.18 3.03
CA ASN A 15 2.28 9.60 3.70
C ASN A 15 3.39 9.25 2.70
N ARG A 16 4.05 10.28 2.16
CA ARG A 16 5.14 10.12 1.17
C ARG A 16 6.36 9.39 1.73
N ALA A 17 6.59 9.42 3.04
CA ALA A 17 7.72 8.73 3.65
C ALA A 17 7.55 7.20 3.56
N GLU A 18 6.37 6.70 3.91
CA GLU A 18 6.05 5.27 3.81
C GLU A 18 5.96 4.80 2.36
N GLN A 19 5.38 5.59 1.45
CA GLN A 19 5.37 5.27 0.02
C GLN A 19 6.78 5.03 -0.52
N ARG A 20 7.73 5.93 -0.21
CA ARG A 20 9.15 5.74 -0.58
C ARG A 20 9.79 4.52 0.10
N ALA A 21 9.38 4.18 1.32
CA ALA A 21 9.89 3.01 2.02
C ALA A 21 9.41 1.71 1.37
N LEU A 22 8.13 1.64 0.96
CA LEU A 22 7.54 0.51 0.24
C LEU A 22 8.21 0.31 -1.12
N GLU A 23 8.40 1.39 -1.89
CA GLU A 23 9.12 1.35 -3.17
C GLU A 23 10.56 0.83 -2.98
N LYS A 24 11.28 1.33 -1.96
CA LYS A 24 12.63 0.84 -1.63
C LYS A 24 12.66 -0.62 -1.18
N ALA A 25 11.58 -1.13 -0.57
CA ALA A 25 11.44 -2.52 -0.18
C ALA A 25 11.07 -3.45 -1.38
N GLY A 26 10.90 -2.88 -2.57
CA GLY A 26 10.54 -3.60 -3.79
C GLY A 26 9.05 -3.93 -3.88
N PHE A 27 8.19 -3.09 -3.31
CA PHE A 27 6.77 -3.13 -3.61
C PHE A 27 6.44 -2.28 -4.83
N THR A 28 5.45 -2.71 -5.60
CA THR A 28 4.88 -2.01 -6.74
C THR A 28 3.60 -1.28 -6.33
N ARG A 29 3.44 -0.04 -6.77
CA ARG A 29 2.21 0.74 -6.56
C ARG A 29 1.12 0.27 -7.52
N GLU A 30 -0.01 -0.16 -6.99
CA GLU A 30 -1.10 -0.73 -7.81
C GLU A 30 -2.27 0.22 -8.02
N GLY A 31 -2.53 1.13 -7.07
CA GLY A 31 -3.66 2.05 -7.21
C GLY A 31 -3.95 2.90 -6.00
N VAL A 32 -5.04 3.66 -6.09
CA VAL A 32 -5.59 4.47 -5.01
C VAL A 32 -7.02 4.03 -4.74
N LEU A 33 -7.28 3.60 -3.51
CA LEU A 33 -8.61 3.36 -3.00
C LEU A 33 -9.17 4.70 -2.51
N ARG A 34 -10.13 5.25 -3.25
CA ARG A 34 -10.75 6.53 -2.92
C ARG A 34 -11.66 6.40 -1.70
N LYS A 35 -11.50 7.31 -0.72
CA LYS A 35 -12.27 7.36 0.54
C LYS A 35 -12.32 6.02 1.27
N ALA A 36 -11.19 5.33 1.35
CA ALA A 36 -11.11 3.96 1.84
C ALA A 36 -10.97 3.83 3.36
N GLN A 37 -10.52 4.90 4.04
CA GLN A 37 -10.32 4.86 5.49
C GLN A 37 -10.93 6.09 6.17
N TRP A 38 -11.76 5.87 7.19
CA TRP A 38 -12.19 6.93 8.11
C TRP A 38 -11.17 7.08 9.24
N ARG A 39 -10.58 8.27 9.36
CA ARG A 39 -9.60 8.58 10.42
C ARG A 39 -9.60 10.09 10.69
N ASN A 40 -9.49 10.48 11.96
CA ASN A 40 -9.44 11.89 12.37
C ASN A 40 -10.58 12.74 11.78
N GLY A 41 -11.81 12.21 11.81
CA GLY A 41 -13.01 12.92 11.40
C GLY A 41 -13.17 13.12 9.88
N ASN A 42 -12.37 12.45 9.05
CA ASN A 42 -12.43 12.57 7.59
C ASN A 42 -12.19 11.22 6.89
N TRP A 43 -12.65 11.14 5.64
CA TRP A 43 -12.34 10.03 4.74
C TRP A 43 -11.02 10.30 4.00
N HIS A 44 -10.13 9.32 3.99
CA HIS A 44 -8.81 9.40 3.37
C HIS A 44 -8.69 8.43 2.20
N ASP A 45 -7.97 8.87 1.18
CA ASP A 45 -7.56 8.03 0.07
C ASP A 45 -6.33 7.23 0.48
N MET A 46 -6.34 5.93 0.18
CA MET A 46 -5.28 5.00 0.52
C MET A 46 -4.59 4.51 -0.74
N VAL A 47 -3.26 4.51 -0.75
CA VAL A 47 -2.47 3.91 -1.83
C VAL A 47 -2.23 2.44 -1.51
N VAL A 48 -2.51 1.57 -2.47
CA VAL A 48 -2.26 0.13 -2.37
C VAL A 48 -0.94 -0.20 -3.06
N TYR A 49 -0.16 -1.02 -2.38
CA TYR A 49 1.10 -1.58 -2.85
C TYR A 49 1.09 -3.09 -2.72
N SER A 50 1.84 -3.76 -3.59
CA SER A 50 2.05 -5.19 -3.49
C SER A 50 3.47 -5.61 -3.80
N LYS A 51 3.86 -6.78 -3.29
CA LYS A 51 5.04 -7.51 -3.74
C LYS A 51 4.62 -8.93 -4.05
N VAL A 52 4.70 -9.31 -5.33
CA VAL A 52 4.35 -10.64 -5.80
C VAL A 52 5.61 -11.47 -5.96
N ARG A 53 5.57 -12.73 -5.53
CA ARG A 53 6.70 -13.64 -5.67
C ARG A 53 6.96 -13.91 -7.17
N GLY A 54 8.16 -13.60 -7.62
CA GLY A 54 8.59 -13.83 -9.02
C GLY A 54 8.57 -12.57 -9.89
N GLU A 55 8.21 -11.43 -9.33
CA GLU A 55 8.42 -10.08 -9.87
C GLU A 55 9.61 -9.41 -9.17
#